data_AF-A0A0M6WGY6-F1
#
_entry.id   AF-A0A0M6WGY6-F1
#
_cell.length_a   1.000
_cell.length_b   1.000
_cell.length_c   1.000
_cell.angle_alpha   90.00
_cell.angle_beta   90.00
_cell.angle_gamma   90.00
#
_symmetry.space_group_name_H-M   'P 1'
#
loop_
_entity.id
_entity.type
_entity.pdbx_description
1 polymer ?
#
loop_
_entity_poly.entity_id
_entity_poly.type
_entity_poly.pdbx_seq_one_letter_code
_entity_poly.pdbx_strand_id
1 'polypeptide(L)'
;MKNIQIGAALKTMRKNRGWTIHDVVVQLNDLYNIAVAEKTVYGWESDQAYPRTETLLLLCELYQSDTFTGNLLHIPADKSFPITADERHVIEMYRRHPELQSAVKRVLDVPVKKPSAN
;
A
#
# COMPACT_ATOMS: atom_id res chain seq x y z
N MET A 1 12.03 6.70 -19.52
CA MET A 1 11.85 6.75 -18.05
C MET A 1 10.79 7.78 -17.75
N LYS A 2 9.60 7.38 -17.26
CA LYS A 2 8.58 8.35 -16.84
C LYS A 2 9.05 8.95 -15.51
N ASN A 3 9.34 10.24 -15.50
CA ASN A 3 9.72 10.97 -14.31
C ASN A 3 8.48 11.03 -13.39
N ILE A 4 8.42 10.20 -12.35
CA ILE A 4 7.29 10.17 -11.42
C ILE A 4 7.35 11.47 -10.62
N GLN A 5 6.43 12.39 -10.89
CA GLN A 5 6.27 13.64 -10.14
C GLN A 5 5.64 13.30 -8.80
N ILE A 6 6.47 13.05 -7.78
CA ILE A 6 6.04 12.57 -6.45
C ILE A 6 5.06 13.56 -5.81
N GLY A 7 5.32 14.87 -5.90
CA GLY A 7 4.45 15.90 -5.34
C GLY A 7 3.06 15.89 -5.97
N ALA A 8 2.98 15.80 -7.30
CA ALA A 8 1.71 15.67 -8.01
C ALA A 8 0.93 14.41 -7.64
N ALA A 9 1.63 13.29 -7.41
CA ALA A 9 1.00 12.05 -6.98
C ALA A 9 0.46 12.14 -5.55
N LEU A 10 1.23 12.66 -4.60
CA LEU A 10 0.80 12.91 -3.22
C LEU A 10 -0.44 13.80 -3.18
N LYS A 11 -0.43 14.88 -3.96
CA LYS A 11 -1.57 15.80 -4.10
C LYS A 11 -2.82 15.11 -4.63
N THR A 12 -2.67 14.24 -5.62
CA THR A 12 -3.77 13.46 -6.19
C THR A 12 -4.33 12.48 -5.15
N MET A 13 -3.47 11.77 -4.43
CA MET A 13 -3.87 10.81 -3.40
C MET A 13 -4.64 11.49 -2.26
N ARG A 14 -4.14 12.62 -1.76
CA ARG A 14 -4.85 13.42 -0.75
C ARG A 14 -6.23 13.87 -1.24
N LYS A 15 -6.30 14.38 -2.47
CA LYS A 15 -7.57 14.83 -3.08
C LYS A 15 -8.56 13.70 -3.28
N ASN A 16 -8.10 12.50 -3.66
CA ASN A 16 -8.96 11.33 -3.82
C ASN A 16 -9.62 10.92 -2.49
N ARG A 17 -8.96 11.20 -1.36
CA ARG A 17 -9.54 11.05 -0.01
C ARG A 17 -10.46 12.20 0.42
N GLY A 18 -10.52 13.29 -0.35
CA GLY A 18 -11.26 14.49 0.05
C GLY A 18 -10.61 15.27 1.20
N TRP A 19 -9.33 15.03 1.48
CA TRP A 19 -8.63 15.65 2.61
C TRP A 19 -8.05 17.01 2.25
N THR A 20 -8.08 17.92 3.22
CA THR A 20 -7.33 19.18 3.19
C THR A 20 -5.87 18.94 3.58
N ILE A 21 -5.01 19.94 3.36
CA ILE A 21 -3.62 19.88 3.85
C ILE A 21 -3.59 19.80 5.38
N HIS A 22 -4.50 20.51 6.05
CA HIS A 22 -4.64 20.48 7.50
C HIS A 22 -4.94 19.06 8.02
N ASP A 23 -5.86 18.34 7.36
CA ASP A 23 -6.19 16.95 7.74
C ASP A 23 -4.94 16.05 7.70
N VAL A 24 -4.08 16.23 6.70
CA VAL A 24 -2.82 15.46 6.61
C VAL A 24 -1.89 15.76 7.78
N VAL A 25 -1.76 17.03 8.15
CA VAL A 25 -0.93 17.44 9.29
C VAL A 25 -1.45 16.81 10.58
N VAL A 26 -2.75 16.89 10.83
CA VAL A 26 -3.40 16.29 12.01
C VAL A 26 -3.18 14.78 12.03
N GLN A 27 -3.41 14.09 10.91
CA GLN A 27 -3.27 12.63 10.85
C GLN A 27 -1.82 12.16 11.01
N LEU A 28 -0.85 12.88 10.45
CA LEU A 28 0.58 12.59 10.64
C LEU A 28 1.00 12.73 12.10
N ASN A 29 0.47 13.74 12.79
CA ASN A 29 0.72 13.94 14.21
C ASN A 29 0.04 12.86 15.06
N ASP A 30 -1.25 12.63 14.84
CA ASP A 30 -2.07 11.76 15.70
C ASP A 30 -1.72 10.28 15.56
N LEU A 31 -1.39 9.80 14.35
CA LEU A 31 -1.11 8.39 14.10
C LEU A 31 0.37 8.03 14.21
N TYR A 32 1.26 8.96 13.84
CA TYR A 32 2.68 8.65 13.68
C TYR A 32 3.60 9.55 14.53
N ASN A 33 3.04 10.48 15.32
CA ASN A 33 3.80 11.45 16.11
C ASN A 33 4.77 12.28 15.25
N ILE A 34 4.37 12.58 14.01
CA ILE A 34 5.14 13.39 13.05
C ILE A 34 4.53 14.78 13.00
N ALA A 35 5.10 15.70 13.77
CA ALA A 35 4.72 17.10 13.75
C ALA A 35 5.32 17.82 12.53
N VAL A 36 4.47 18.24 11.59
CA VAL A 36 4.86 19.07 10.44
C VAL A 36 3.92 20.25 10.28
N ALA A 37 4.40 21.34 9.66
CA ALA A 37 3.54 22.47 9.33
C ALA A 37 2.82 22.23 7.99
N GLU A 38 1.68 22.88 7.79
CA GLU A 38 0.94 22.83 6.51
C GLU A 38 1.81 23.26 5.32
N LYS A 39 2.67 24.27 5.53
CA LYS A 39 3.63 24.73 4.52
C LYS A 39 4.60 23.61 4.09
N THR A 40 4.97 22.72 5.00
CA THR A 40 5.84 21.58 4.70
C THR A 40 5.15 20.60 3.77
N VAL A 41 3.88 20.26 4.05
CA VAL A 41 3.07 19.39 3.19
C VAL A 41 2.83 20.04 1.83
N TYR A 42 2.57 21.35 1.78
CA TYR A 42 2.48 22.10 0.53
C TYR A 42 3.80 22.03 -0.27
N GLY A 43 4.95 22.17 0.40
CA GLY A 43 6.26 22.04 -0.21
C GLY A 43 6.49 20.66 -0.83
N TRP A 44 5.97 19.60 -0.20
CA TRP A 44 5.98 18.24 -0.76
C TRP A 44 5.11 18.12 -2.00
N GLU A 45 3.88 18.63 -1.97
CA GLU A 45 2.94 18.56 -3.10
C GLU A 45 3.28 19.45 -4.29
N SER A 46 4.20 20.39 -4.12
CA SER A 46 4.69 21.30 -5.15
C SER A 46 6.11 20.96 -5.62
N ASP A 47 6.64 19.80 -5.22
CA ASP A 47 8.00 19.33 -5.54
C ASP A 47 9.11 20.34 -5.14
N GLN A 48 8.82 21.24 -4.19
CA GLN A 48 9.81 22.17 -3.61
C GLN A 48 10.72 21.50 -2.58
N ALA A 49 10.20 20.48 -1.91
CA ALA A 49 10.93 19.64 -0.97
C ALA A 49 10.35 18.22 -1.05
N TYR A 50 11.10 17.22 -0.60
CA TYR A 50 10.60 15.85 -0.52
C TYR A 50 10.51 15.40 0.94
N PRO A 51 9.46 14.64 1.32
CA PRO A 51 9.43 13.97 2.61
C PRO A 51 10.59 12.97 2.69
N ARG A 52 11.04 12.67 3.91
CA ARG A 52 11.95 11.54 4.14
C ARG A 52 11.28 10.24 3.67
N THR A 53 12.08 9.25 3.31
CA THR A 53 11.59 7.96 2.80
C THR A 53 10.55 7.32 3.72
N GLU A 54 10.79 7.33 5.03
CA GLU A 54 9.87 6.77 6.02
C GLU A 54 8.54 7.53 6.01
N THR A 55 8.58 8.87 6.03
CA THR A 55 7.40 9.72 5.97
C THR A 55 6.64 9.55 4.65
N LEU A 56 7.34 9.35 3.54
CA LEU A 56 6.72 9.08 2.24
C LEU A 56 5.93 7.78 2.27
N LEU A 57 6.50 6.70 2.81
CA LEU A 57 5.80 5.40 2.91
C LEU A 57 4.56 5.51 3.81
N LEU A 58 4.68 6.20 4.94
CA LEU A 58 3.54 6.45 5.84
C LEU A 58 2.46 7.28 5.17
N LEU A 59 2.81 8.29 4.37
CA LEU A 59 1.83 9.03 3.57
C LEU A 59 1.12 8.12 2.57
N CYS A 60 1.83 7.20 1.93
CA CYS A 60 1.23 6.27 0.99
C CYS A 60 0.22 5.31 1.66
N GLU A 61 0.58 4.81 2.85
CA GLU A 61 -0.28 3.99 3.70
C GLU A 61 -1.49 4.79 4.19
N LEU A 62 -1.25 6.00 4.69
CA LEU A 62 -2.28 6.91 5.19
C LEU A 62 -3.32 7.25 4.12
N TYR A 63 -2.89 7.41 2.87
CA TYR A 63 -3.79 7.65 1.76
C TYR A 63 -4.44 6.38 1.18
N GLN A 64 -4.13 5.18 1.68
CA GLN A 64 -4.62 3.88 1.20
C GLN A 64 -4.39 3.66 -0.31
N SER A 65 -3.20 3.99 -0.81
CA SER A 65 -2.88 3.76 -2.23
C SER A 65 -1.96 2.55 -2.41
N ASP A 66 -2.56 1.37 -2.51
CA ASP A 66 -1.86 0.13 -2.88
C ASP A 66 -1.19 0.25 -4.27
N THR A 67 -1.79 1.05 -5.16
CA THR A 67 -1.26 1.27 -6.51
C THR A 67 -0.05 2.20 -6.53
N PHE A 68 0.00 3.22 -5.67
CA PHE A 68 1.14 4.15 -5.63
C PHE A 68 2.34 3.57 -4.87
N THR A 69 2.13 2.85 -3.76
CA THR A 69 3.21 2.08 -3.10
C THR A 69 3.82 1.08 -4.07
N GLY A 70 2.99 0.39 -4.86
CA GLY A 70 3.43 -0.50 -5.92
C GLY A 70 4.35 0.20 -6.93
N ASN A 71 3.90 1.31 -7.50
CA ASN A 71 4.68 2.08 -8.48
C ASN A 71 5.97 2.69 -7.90
N LEU A 72 5.95 3.17 -6.66
CA LEU A 72 7.12 3.76 -5.98
C LEU A 72 8.19 2.70 -5.65
N LEU A 73 7.76 1.51 -5.24
CA LEU A 73 8.65 0.39 -4.91
C LEU A 73 9.10 -0.40 -6.15
N HIS A 74 8.80 0.08 -7.37
CA HIS A 74 9.02 -0.67 -8.61
C HIS A 74 8.39 -2.08 -8.58
N ILE A 75 7.29 -2.25 -7.83
CA ILE A 75 6.45 -3.44 -7.95
C ILE A 75 5.68 -3.25 -9.26
N PRO A 76 5.92 -4.09 -10.29
CA PRO A 76 5.19 -3.97 -11.55
C PRO A 76 3.70 -3.98 -11.26
N ALA A 77 2.90 -3.15 -11.96
CA ALA A 77 1.44 -3.22 -11.86
C ALA A 77 0.90 -4.64 -12.14
N ASP A 78 1.64 -5.43 -12.95
CA ASP A 78 1.42 -6.87 -13.19
C ASP A 78 1.65 -7.78 -11.95
N LYS A 79 2.20 -7.26 -10.86
CA LYS A 79 2.42 -7.97 -9.59
C LYS A 79 1.54 -7.47 -8.45
N SER A 80 0.77 -6.39 -8.63
CA SER A 80 -0.35 -6.15 -7.75
C SER A 80 -1.44 -7.12 -8.17
N PHE A 81 -1.66 -8.18 -7.41
CA PHE A 81 -2.85 -9.00 -7.49
C PHE A 81 -3.85 -8.41 -6.48
N PRO A 82 -4.65 -7.40 -6.87
CA PRO A 82 -5.61 -6.80 -5.94
C PRO A 82 -6.63 -7.88 -5.56
N ILE A 83 -6.58 -8.30 -4.30
CA ILE A 83 -7.47 -9.33 -3.75
C ILE A 83 -8.84 -8.68 -3.57
N THR A 84 -9.86 -9.21 -4.25
CA THR A 84 -11.26 -8.82 -4.08
C THR A 84 -11.76 -9.19 -2.68
N ALA A 85 -12.86 -8.59 -2.22
CA ALA A 85 -13.44 -8.90 -0.92
C ALA A 85 -13.77 -10.40 -0.76
N ASP A 86 -14.25 -11.03 -1.84
CA ASP A 86 -14.56 -12.45 -1.88
C ASP A 86 -13.29 -13.31 -1.80
N GLU A 87 -12.24 -12.97 -2.57
CA GLU A 87 -10.97 -13.69 -2.48
C GLU A 87 -10.32 -13.56 -1.10
N ARG A 88 -10.46 -12.39 -0.45
CA ARG A 88 -10.00 -12.21 0.93
C ARG A 88 -10.73 -13.16 1.88
N HIS A 89 -12.03 -13.31 1.73
CA HIS A 89 -12.83 -14.22 2.54
C HIS A 89 -12.43 -15.69 2.31
N VAL A 90 -12.21 -16.08 1.05
CA VAL A 90 -11.72 -17.42 0.68
C VAL A 90 -10.35 -17.69 1.32
N ILE A 91 -9.42 -16.74 1.27
CA ILE A 91 -8.09 -16.86 1.89
C ILE A 91 -8.20 -17.01 3.40
N GLU A 92 -9.08 -16.25 4.05
CA GLU A 92 -9.31 -16.34 5.49
C GLU A 92 -9.86 -17.71 5.89
N MET A 93 -10.89 -18.20 5.19
CA MET A 93 -11.47 -19.53 5.42
C MET A 93 -10.45 -20.64 5.17
N TYR A 94 -9.67 -20.53 4.09
CA TYR A 94 -8.60 -21.48 3.78
C TYR A 94 -7.54 -21.55 4.90
N ARG A 95 -7.18 -20.42 5.52
CA ARG A 95 -6.24 -20.37 6.66
C ARG A 95 -6.81 -20.94 7.95
N ARG A 96 -8.11 -20.76 8.19
CA ARG A 96 -8.83 -21.30 9.36
C ARG A 96 -9.03 -22.81 9.30
N HIS A 97 -8.95 -23.41 8.12
CA HIS A 97 -9.16 -24.85 7.89
C HIS A 97 -7.93 -25.56 7.28
N PRO A 98 -6.81 -25.73 8.03
CA PRO A 98 -5.61 -26.44 7.57
C PRO A 98 -5.89 -27.83 6.97
N GLU A 99 -6.89 -28.52 7.49
CA GLU A 99 -7.34 -29.84 7.06
C GLU A 99 -7.87 -29.86 5.62
N LEU A 100 -8.51 -28.76 5.18
CA LEU A 100 -9.06 -28.64 3.83
C LEU A 100 -8.02 -28.14 2.82
N GLN A 101 -6.90 -27.58 3.28
CA GLN A 101 -5.90 -26.99 2.40
C GLN A 101 -5.30 -28.01 1.41
N SER A 102 -5.08 -29.25 1.85
CA SER A 102 -4.58 -30.31 0.97
C SER A 102 -5.56 -30.67 -0.15
N ALA A 103 -6.87 -30.64 0.14
CA ALA A 103 -7.90 -30.88 -0.86
C ALA A 103 -8.01 -29.69 -1.84
N VAL A 104 -8.02 -28.47 -1.32
CA VAL A 104 -8.06 -27.24 -2.13
C VAL A 104 -6.83 -27.14 -3.05
N LYS A 105 -5.63 -27.40 -2.53
CA LYS A 105 -4.39 -27.44 -3.34
C LYS A 105 -4.46 -28.48 -4.46
N ARG A 106 -5.08 -29.63 -4.20
CA ARG A 106 -5.26 -30.69 -5.20
C ARG A 106 -6.25 -30.29 -6.28
N VAL A 107 -7.38 -29.67 -5.91
CA VAL A 107 -8.39 -29.19 -6.88
C VAL A 107 -7.84 -28.09 -7.77
N LEU A 108 -6.98 -27.23 -7.22
CA LEU A 108 -6.37 -26.10 -7.94
C LEU A 108 -5.03 -26.46 -8.63
N ASP A 109 -4.63 -27.73 -8.65
CA ASP A 109 -3.34 -28.21 -9.19
C ASP A 109 -2.12 -27.41 -8.72
N VAL A 110 -2.16 -26.90 -7.47
CA VAL A 110 -1.05 -26.15 -6.89
C VAL A 110 0.08 -27.14 -6.57
N PRO A 111 1.31 -26.93 -7.06
CA PRO A 111 2.41 -27.86 -6.82
C PRO A 111 2.68 -27.96 -5.32
N VAL A 112 2.30 -29.10 -4.73
CA VAL A 112 2.58 -29.39 -3.33
C VAL A 112 4.07 -29.69 -3.25
N LYS A 113 4.84 -28.76 -2.66
CA LYS A 113 6.26 -28.98 -2.35
C LYS A 113 6.33 -30.19 -1.42
N LYS A 114 6.77 -31.34 -1.95
CA LYS A 114 7.01 -32.53 -1.14
C LYS A 114 8.05 -32.16 -0.08
N PRO A 115 7.86 -32.54 1.19
CA PRO A 115 8.90 -32.36 2.19
C PRO A 115 10.14 -33.13 1.70
N SER A 116 11.26 -32.42 1.59
CA SER A 116 12.56 -33.03 1.29
C SER A 116 12.83 -34.05 2.39
N ALA A 117 12.91 -35.32 2.03
CA ALA A 117 13.44 -36.34 2.92
C ALA A 117 14.94 -36.03 3.12
N ASN A 118 15.33 -35.83 4.37
CA ASN A 118 16.72 -35.92 4.81
C ASN A 118 17.10 -37.40 4.96
#